data_AF-A0A944EM32-F1
#
_entry.id   AF-A0A944EM32-F1
#
_cell.length_a   1.000
_cell.length_b   1.000
_cell.length_c   1.000
_cell.angle_alpha   90.00
_cell.angle_beta   90.00
_cell.angle_gamma   90.00
#
_symmetry.space_group_name_H-M   'P 1'
#
loop_
_entity.id
_entity.type
_entity.pdbx_description
1 polymer ?
#
loop_
_entity_poly.entity_id
_entity_poly.type
_entity_poly.pdbx_seq_one_letter_code
_entity_poly.pdbx_strand_id
1 'polypeptide(L)'
;MSSDRKQTQLRLEPDVLAAGKDAAAARGLDFNRYVERLIAEDTSGARAAGMSAAQRLIDRHGDFLANLEADLDTQHAPAQNAAA
;
A
#
# COMPACT_ATOMS: atom_id res chain seq x y z
N MET A 1 -21.29 -11.87 4.94
CA MET A 1 -20.33 -10.75 4.88
C MET A 1 -19.02 -11.29 4.34
N SER A 2 -18.81 -11.17 3.03
CA SER A 2 -17.57 -11.61 2.40
C SER A 2 -16.49 -10.61 2.78
N SER A 3 -15.57 -11.01 3.65
CA SER A 3 -14.43 -10.19 4.05
C SER A 3 -13.62 -9.86 2.78
N ASP A 4 -13.50 -8.58 2.43
CA ASP A 4 -12.68 -8.07 1.32
C ASP A 4 -11.16 -8.22 1.58
N ARG A 5 -10.80 -9.21 2.41
CA ARG A 5 -9.45 -9.48 2.87
C ARG A 5 -8.68 -10.10 1.70
N LYS A 6 -7.71 -9.35 1.18
CA LYS A 6 -6.78 -9.85 0.17
C LYS A 6 -6.05 -11.06 0.73
N GLN A 7 -6.22 -12.21 0.06
CA GLN A 7 -5.51 -13.44 0.39
C GLN A 7 -4.29 -13.55 -0.53
N THR A 8 -3.11 -13.68 0.06
CA THR A 8 -1.86 -13.89 -0.68
C THR A 8 -1.40 -15.33 -0.49
N GLN A 9 -1.12 -16.03 -1.59
CA GLN A 9 -0.51 -17.37 -1.54
C GLN A 9 1.01 -17.24 -1.55
N LEU A 10 1.67 -17.69 -0.47
CA LEU A 10 3.12 -17.79 -0.38
C LEU A 10 3.55 -19.24 -0.56
N ARG A 11 4.48 -19.48 -1.48
CA ARG A 11 5.24 -20.73 -1.56
C ARG A 11 6.55 -20.54 -0.83
N LEU A 12 6.82 -21.41 0.14
CA LEU A 12 8.03 -21.41 0.93
C LEU A 12 8.72 -22.75 0.77
N GLU A 13 10.04 -22.72 0.75
CA GLU A 13 10.84 -23.94 0.87
C GLU A 13 10.51 -24.65 2.19
N PRO A 14 10.54 -25.99 2.25
CA PRO A 14 10.12 -26.75 3.43
C PRO A 14 10.84 -26.33 4.72
N ASP A 15 12.14 -26.07 4.65
CA ASP A 15 12.95 -25.68 5.80
C ASP A 15 12.58 -24.28 6.31
N VAL A 16 12.26 -23.35 5.40
CA VAL A 16 11.81 -22.00 5.72
C VAL A 16 10.42 -22.04 6.37
N LEU A 17 9.54 -22.92 5.88
CA LEU A 17 8.23 -23.12 6.48
C LEU A 17 8.33 -23.68 7.90
N ALA A 18 9.23 -24.64 8.14
CA ALA A 18 9.45 -25.23 9.46
C ALA A 18 9.99 -24.16 10.45
N ALA A 19 11.08 -23.48 10.08
CA ALA A 19 11.65 -22.41 10.89
C ALA A 19 10.64 -21.28 11.17
N GLY A 20 9.80 -20.94 10.18
CA GLY A 20 8.75 -19.94 10.33
C GLY A 20 7.67 -20.36 11.32
N LYS A 21 7.26 -21.64 11.33
CA LYS A 21 6.30 -22.17 12.31
C LYS A 21 6.87 -22.19 13.72
N ASP A 22 8.13 -22.60 13.87
CA ASP A 22 8.81 -22.61 15.17
C ASP A 22 8.94 -21.18 15.73
N ALA A 23 9.30 -20.22 14.88
CA ALA A 23 9.39 -18.81 15.25
C ALA A 23 8.05 -18.18 15.63
N ALA A 24 6.95 -18.62 15.00
CA ALA A 24 5.59 -18.23 15.35
C ALA A 24 5.18 -18.84 16.71
N ALA A 25 5.45 -20.15 16.90
CA ALA A 25 5.16 -20.86 18.14
C ALA A 25 5.92 -20.28 19.34
N ALA A 26 7.20 -19.94 19.17
CA ALA A 26 8.00 -19.26 20.20
C ALA A 26 7.42 -17.91 20.63
N ARG A 27 6.61 -17.28 19.78
CA ARG A 27 5.91 -16.02 20.05
C ARG A 27 4.44 -16.21 20.45
N GLY A 28 3.97 -17.46 20.54
CA GLY A 28 2.57 -17.77 20.82
C GLY A 28 1.60 -17.31 19.72
N LEU A 29 2.08 -17.16 18.49
CA LEU A 29 1.30 -16.69 17.35
C LEU A 29 0.99 -17.85 16.39
N ASP A 30 -0.14 -17.78 15.70
CA ASP A 30 -0.31 -18.61 14.51
C ASP A 30 0.61 -18.13 13.39
N PHE A 31 0.98 -19.05 12.51
CA PHE A 31 1.94 -18.77 11.45
C PHE A 31 1.49 -17.66 10.49
N ASN A 32 0.20 -17.57 10.15
CA ASN A 32 -0.29 -16.52 9.26
C ASN A 32 -0.25 -15.14 9.94
N ARG A 33 -0.59 -15.05 11.23
CA ARG A 33 -0.45 -13.82 12.01
C ARG A 33 0.99 -13.39 12.19
N TYR A 34 1.88 -14.35 12.36
CA TYR A 34 3.31 -14.09 12.42
C TYR A 34 3.83 -13.51 11.08
N VAL A 35 3.46 -14.10 9.94
CA VAL A 35 3.81 -13.59 8.61
C VAL A 35 3.19 -12.21 8.34
N GLU A 36 1.92 -11.99 8.68
CA GLU A 36 1.25 -10.69 8.56
C GLU A 36 2.01 -9.60 9.32
N ARG A 37 2.44 -9.93 10.55
CA ARG A 37 3.20 -9.01 11.38
C ARG A 37 4.58 -8.71 10.81
N LEU A 38 5.30 -9.73 10.32
CA LEU A 38 6.60 -9.54 9.66
C LEU A 38 6.49 -8.61 8.44
N ILE A 39 5.49 -8.83 7.59
CA ILE A 39 5.25 -7.98 6.41
C ILE A 39 4.93 -6.55 6.85
N ALA A 40 4.10 -6.38 7.88
CA ALA A 40 3.78 -5.05 8.40
C ALA A 40 5.01 -4.35 8.97
N GLU A 41 5.85 -5.04 9.75
CA GLU A 41 7.09 -4.51 10.32
C GLU A 41 8.08 -4.09 9.22
N ASP A 42 8.26 -4.94 8.20
CA ASP A 42 9.16 -4.68 7.07
C ASP A 42 8.69 -3.50 6.20
N THR A 43 7.39 -3.43 5.93
CA THR A 43 6.83 -2.39 5.04
C THR A 43 6.56 -1.06 5.73
N SER A 44 6.43 -1.02 7.06
CA SER A 44 6.12 0.22 7.79
C SER A 44 7.19 1.29 7.63
N GLY A 45 8.48 0.92 7.70
CA GLY A 45 9.58 1.88 7.52
C GLY A 45 9.64 2.45 6.10
N ALA A 46 9.56 1.57 5.10
CA ALA A 46 9.53 1.97 3.69
C ALA A 46 8.31 2.86 3.37
N ARG A 47 7.14 2.51 3.92
CA ARG A 47 5.92 3.31 3.80
C ARG A 47 6.08 4.69 4.44
N ALA A 48 6.61 4.77 5.66
CA ALA A 48 6.84 6.04 6.34
C ALA A 48 7.83 6.94 5.57
N ALA A 49 8.90 6.36 5.05
CA ALA A 49 9.87 7.07 4.20
C ALA A 49 9.23 7.56 2.89
N GLY A 50 8.43 6.71 2.25
CA GLY A 50 7.67 7.06 1.04
C GLY A 50 6.68 8.20 1.27
N MET A 51 5.87 8.12 2.34
CA MET A 51 4.94 9.19 2.72
C MET A 51 5.68 10.50 3.02
N SER A 52 6.81 10.45 3.71
CA SER A 52 7.63 11.63 3.99
C SER A 52 8.21 12.23 2.71
N ALA A 53 8.63 11.40 1.76
CA ALA A 53 9.13 11.87 0.46
C ALA A 53 8.01 12.50 -0.39
N ALA A 54 6.83 11.89 -0.43
CA ALA A 54 5.65 12.44 -1.09
C ALA A 54 5.24 13.78 -0.47
N GLN A 55 5.23 13.88 0.87
CA GLN A 55 4.93 15.15 1.55
C GLN A 55 5.92 16.24 1.16
N ARG A 56 7.24 15.95 1.14
CA ARG A 56 8.25 16.92 0.69
C ARG A 56 8.08 17.35 -0.76
N LEU A 57 7.59 16.45 -1.64
CA LEU A 57 7.27 16.80 -3.03
C LEU A 57 6.11 17.79 -3.08
N ILE A 58 5.03 17.53 -2.32
CA ILE A 58 3.86 18.41 -2.22
C ILE A 58 4.25 19.74 -1.60
N ASP A 59 5.00 19.76 -0.50
CA ASP A 59 5.41 21.01 0.16
C ASP A 59 6.24 21.91 -0.77
N ARG A 60 7.03 21.29 -1.67
CA ARG A 60 7.90 22.02 -2.60
C ARG A 60 7.20 22.42 -3.90
N HIS A 61 6.28 21.59 -4.40
CA HIS A 61 5.72 21.72 -5.73
C HIS A 61 4.19 21.76 -5.74
N GLY A 62 3.54 21.90 -4.59
CA GLY A 62 2.09 21.82 -4.42
C GLY A 62 1.35 22.80 -5.30
N ASP A 63 1.77 24.07 -5.33
CA ASP A 63 1.15 25.10 -6.16
C ASP A 63 1.29 24.76 -7.66
N PHE A 64 2.44 24.22 -8.07
CA PHE A 64 2.64 23.79 -9.45
C PHE A 64 1.74 22.61 -9.81
N LEU A 65 1.64 21.60 -8.93
CA LEU A 65 0.79 20.42 -9.14
C LEU A 65 -0.69 20.81 -9.16
N ALA A 66 -1.13 21.71 -8.28
CA ALA A 66 -2.50 22.20 -8.24
C ALA A 66 -2.88 22.99 -9.51
N ASN A 67 -1.97 23.84 -10.01
CA ASN A 67 -2.18 24.55 -11.26
C ASN A 67 -2.22 23.61 -12.46
N LEU A 68 -1.37 22.58 -12.48
CA LEU A 68 -1.37 21.54 -13.51
C LEU A 68 -2.68 20.73 -13.50
N GLU A 69 -3.16 20.36 -12.32
CA GLU A 69 -4.43 19.64 -12.16
C GLU A 69 -5.61 20.48 -12.66
N ALA A 70 -5.66 21.78 -12.31
CA ALA A 70 -6.70 22.69 -12.78
C ALA A 70 -6.70 22.89 -14.30
N ASP A 71 -5.52 22.97 -14.93
CA ASP A 71 -5.38 23.07 -16.38
C ASP A 71 -5.88 21.77 -17.07
N LEU A 72 -5.49 20.60 -16.55
CA LEU A 72 -5.94 19.31 -17.07
C LEU A 72 -7.46 19.12 -16.92
N ASP A 73 -8.03 19.48 -15.77
CA ASP A 73 -9.48 19.43 -15.56
C ASP A 73 -10.24 20.34 -16.52
N THR A 74 -9.66 21.50 -16.85
CA THR A 74 -10.23 22.43 -17.84
C THR A 74 -10.18 21.83 -19.25
N GLN A 75 -9.10 21.15 -19.61
CA GLN A 75 -8.92 20.51 -20.92
C GLN A 75 -9.79 19.25 -21.09
N HIS A 76 -10.08 18.55 -19.99
CA HIS A 76 -10.89 17.33 -19.97
C HIS A 76 -12.33 17.54 -19.49
N ALA A 77 -12.74 18.79 -19.26
CA ALA A 77 -14.11 19.12 -18.93
C ALA A 77 -15.05 18.53 -20.00
N PRO A 78 -16.00 17.64 -19.62
CA PRO A 78 -16.91 17.06 -20.59
C PRO A 78 -17.70 18.19 -21.25
N ALA A 79 -17.76 18.17 -22.59
CA ALA A 79 -18.54 19.12 -23.35
C ALA A 79 -19.98 19.08 -22.87
N GLN A 80 -20.38 20.12 -22.13
CA GLN A 80 -21.77 20.37 -21.78
C GLN A 80 -22.48 20.74 -23.08
N ASN A 81 -22.95 19.74 -23.83
CA ASN A 81 -24.08 19.75 -24.77
C ASN A 81 -23.93 18.60 -25.79
N ALA A 82 -24.56 17.47 -25.48
CA ALA A 82 -25.17 16.60 -26.48
C ALA A 82 -26.54 16.14 -25.95
N ALA A 83 -27.36 17.12 -25.56
CA ALA A 83 -28.80 16.96 -25.46
C ALA A 83 -29.43 17.88 -26.51
N ALA A 84 -29.76 17.31 -27.66
CA ALA A 84 -30.76 17.78 -28.61
C ALA A 84 -31.16 16.58 -29.49
#